data_AF-A0A6B3HH13-F1
#
_entry.id   AF-A0A6B3HH13-F1
#
_cell.length_a   1.000
_cell.length_b   1.000
_cell.length_c   1.000
_cell.angle_alpha   90.00
_cell.angle_beta   90.00
_cell.angle_gamma   90.00
#
_symmetry.space_group_name_H-M   'P 1'
#
loop_
_entity.id
_entity.type
_entity.pdbx_description
1 polymer ?
#
loop_
_entity_poly.entity_id
_entity_poly.type
_entity_poly.pdbx_seq_one_letter_code
_entity_poly.pdbx_strand_id
1 'polypeptide(L)'
;CGSAGLEYLAVARGAQDATAFNWEYAWDHAAGLLLVTEAGGAQATLSGTPFRIAGGNDLPFSAARDETTLQRVLAALRTGG
;
A
#
# COMPACT_ATOMS: atom_id res chain seq x y z
N CYS A 1 -12.85 2.42 10.44
CA CYS A 1 -12.87 0.96 10.23
C CYS A 1 -13.34 0.73 8.80
N GLY A 2 -12.43 0.38 7.89
CA GLY A 2 -12.72 0.03 6.49
C GLY A 2 -12.30 -1.41 6.21
N SER A 3 -12.60 -1.93 5.02
CA SER A 3 -12.04 -3.19 4.53
C SER A 3 -10.86 -2.90 3.60
N ALA A 4 -9.83 -3.77 3.59
CA ALA A 4 -8.67 -3.59 2.72
C ALA A 4 -9.08 -3.36 1.26
N GLY A 5 -10.05 -4.12 0.76
CA GLY A 5 -10.58 -3.96 -0.60
C GLY A 5 -11.16 -2.56 -0.90
N LEU A 6 -11.89 -1.95 0.04
CA LEU A 6 -12.44 -0.59 -0.15
C LEU A 6 -11.36 0.49 -0.08
N GLU A 7 -10.34 0.31 0.77
CA GLU A 7 -9.22 1.24 0.88
C GLU A 7 -8.42 1.33 -0.44
N TYR A 8 -8.14 0.19 -1.08
CA TYR A 8 -7.48 0.18 -2.40
C TYR A 8 -8.32 0.84 -3.49
N LEU A 9 -9.64 0.61 -3.47
CA LEU A 9 -10.55 1.25 -4.42
C LEU A 9 -10.59 2.77 -4.23
N ALA A 10 -10.54 3.26 -2.99
CA ALA A 10 -10.47 4.68 -2.70
C ALA A 10 -9.17 5.30 -3.24
N VAL A 11 -8.03 4.60 -3.09
CA VAL A 11 -6.74 5.04 -3.67
C VAL A 11 -6.79 5.05 -5.19
N ALA A 12 -7.23 3.97 -5.82
CA ALA A 12 -7.31 3.86 -7.28
C ALA A 12 -8.25 4.90 -7.92
N ARG A 13 -9.28 5.35 -7.19
CA ARG A 13 -10.20 6.43 -7.61
C ARG A 13 -9.69 7.84 -7.29
N GLY A 14 -8.57 7.97 -6.59
CA GLY A 14 -8.05 9.26 -6.10
C GLY A 14 -8.89 9.89 -4.99
N ALA A 15 -9.77 9.12 -4.34
CA ALA A 15 -10.53 9.57 -3.16
C ALA A 15 -9.69 9.54 -1.87
N GLN A 16 -8.58 8.78 -1.90
CA GLN A 16 -7.58 8.71 -0.84
C GLN A 16 -6.19 8.73 -1.48
N ASP A 17 -5.22 9.42 -0.86
CA ASP A 17 -3.87 9.52 -1.43
C ASP A 17 -3.03 8.26 -1.16
N ALA A 18 -3.20 7.63 0.01
CA ALA A 18 -2.50 6.40 0.39
C ALA A 18 -3.20 5.62 1.50
N THR A 19 -2.87 4.35 1.64
CA THR A 19 -3.25 3.48 2.77
C THR A 19 -2.06 2.62 3.20
N ALA A 20 -2.03 2.20 4.46
CA ALA A 20 -0.97 1.36 5.01
C ALA A 20 -1.57 0.24 5.87
N PHE A 21 -0.95 -0.94 5.80
CA PHE A 21 -1.38 -2.13 6.52
C PHE A 21 -0.20 -2.77 7.27
N ASN A 22 -0.49 -3.32 8.45
CA ASN A 22 0.45 -4.02 9.32
C ASN A 22 0.20 -5.54 9.37
N TRP A 23 -0.48 -6.09 8.34
CA TRP A 23 -0.62 -7.52 8.08
C TRP A 23 -0.46 -7.79 6.58
N GLU A 24 -0.33 -9.05 6.18
CA GLU A 24 0.07 -9.42 4.81
C GLU A 24 -0.71 -10.61 4.22
N TYR A 25 -1.94 -10.85 4.66
CA TYR A 25 -2.73 -11.94 4.10
C TYR A 25 -3.00 -11.71 2.61
N ALA A 26 -2.53 -12.63 1.76
CA ALA A 26 -2.56 -12.47 0.31
C ALA A 26 -3.97 -12.17 -0.24
N TRP A 27 -5.01 -12.77 0.33
CA TRP A 27 -6.40 -12.56 -0.10
C TRP A 27 -6.92 -11.14 0.17
N ASP A 28 -6.35 -10.41 1.13
CA ASP A 28 -6.74 -9.03 1.41
C ASP A 28 -6.09 -8.03 0.45
N HIS A 29 -4.93 -8.37 -0.13
CA HIS A 29 -4.06 -7.40 -0.79
C HIS A 29 -3.86 -7.66 -2.28
N ALA A 30 -3.85 -8.91 -2.75
CA ALA A 30 -3.46 -9.24 -4.12
C ALA A 30 -4.28 -8.49 -5.18
N ALA A 31 -5.61 -8.51 -5.06
CA ALA A 31 -6.50 -7.83 -6.00
C ALA A 31 -6.38 -6.29 -5.91
N GLY A 32 -6.27 -5.76 -4.69
CA GLY A 32 -6.19 -4.32 -4.46
C GLY A 32 -4.88 -3.71 -4.93
N LEU A 33 -3.75 -4.41 -4.74
CA LEU A 33 -2.46 -3.97 -5.23
C LEU A 33 -2.40 -3.94 -6.75
N LEU A 34 -2.93 -4.97 -7.42
CA LEU A 34 -3.07 -4.96 -8.88
C LEU A 34 -3.91 -3.76 -9.35
N LEU A 35 -5.05 -3.52 -8.70
CA LEU A 35 -5.93 -2.39 -9.04
C LEU A 35 -5.22 -1.04 -8.91
N VAL A 36 -4.49 -0.81 -7.82
CA VAL A 36 -3.73 0.43 -7.62
C VAL A 36 -2.62 0.57 -8.67
N THR A 37 -1.90 -0.50 -8.97
CA THR A 37 -0.84 -0.49 -10.00
C THR A 37 -1.40 -0.15 -11.39
N GLU A 38 -2.51 -0.76 -11.81
CA GLU A 38 -3.15 -0.47 -13.10
C GLU A 38 -3.72 0.95 -13.18
N ALA A 39 -4.06 1.55 -12.02
CA ALA A 39 -4.45 2.96 -11.94
C ALA A 39 -3.26 3.94 -11.96
N GLY A 40 -2.02 3.45 -12.09
CA GLY A 40 -0.79 4.26 -12.08
C GLY A 40 -0.22 4.54 -10.68
N GLY A 41 -0.75 3.89 -9.65
CA GLY A 41 -0.25 3.99 -8.29
C GLY A 41 0.98 3.13 -8.00
N ALA A 42 1.50 3.27 -6.79
CA ALA A 42 2.71 2.60 -6.33
C ALA A 42 2.49 1.92 -4.98
N GLN A 43 3.31 0.92 -4.66
CA GLN A 43 3.28 0.22 -3.39
C GLN A 43 4.67 -0.22 -2.97
N ALA A 44 4.93 -0.25 -1.67
CA ALA A 44 6.15 -0.83 -1.12
C ALA A 44 6.02 -1.16 0.38
N THR A 45 6.85 -2.11 0.82
CA THR A 45 7.15 -2.45 2.21
C THR A 45 7.83 -1.30 2.95
N LEU A 46 7.97 -1.41 4.28
CA LEU A 46 8.65 -0.40 5.09
C LEU A 46 10.09 -0.14 4.60
N SER A 47 10.79 -1.19 4.17
CA SER A 47 12.11 -1.14 3.52
C SER A 47 12.13 -0.56 2.11
N GLY A 48 10.98 -0.23 1.52
CA GLY A 48 10.89 0.33 0.17
C GLY A 48 10.97 -0.71 -0.95
N THR A 49 10.76 -2.00 -0.65
CA THR A 49 10.71 -3.07 -1.65
C THR A 49 9.26 -3.38 -2.05
N PRO A 50 8.97 -3.89 -3.26
CA PRO A 50 7.61 -4.29 -3.61
C PRO A 50 7.04 -5.37 -2.68
N PHE A 51 5.76 -5.28 -2.38
CA PHE A 51 5.02 -6.29 -1.63
C PHE A 51 5.10 -7.66 -2.31
N ARG A 52 5.38 -8.70 -1.53
CA ARG A 52 5.44 -10.11 -1.96
C ARG A 52 4.16 -10.83 -1.56
N ILE A 53 3.43 -11.34 -2.55
CA ILE A 53 2.21 -12.13 -2.32
C ILE A 53 2.50 -13.41 -1.49
N ALA A 54 3.70 -13.97 -1.61
CA ALA A 54 4.11 -15.15 -0.85
C ALA A 54 4.39 -14.88 0.65
N GLY A 55 4.30 -13.62 1.09
CA GLY A 55 4.58 -13.20 2.47
C GLY A 55 6.06 -12.90 2.73
N GLY A 56 6.39 -12.66 4.00
CA GLY A 56 7.73 -12.27 4.43
C GLY A 56 8.05 -10.80 4.09
N ASN A 57 7.02 -9.96 4.13
CA ASN A 57 7.16 -8.52 3.92
C ASN A 57 7.61 -7.83 5.20
N ASP A 58 8.41 -6.79 5.02
CA ASP A 58 8.79 -5.87 6.08
C ASP A 58 7.66 -4.86 6.29
N LEU A 59 6.88 -5.07 7.35
CA LEU A 59 5.65 -4.32 7.63
C LEU A 59 5.91 -3.09 8.52
N PRO A 60 5.05 -2.05 8.46
CA PRO A 60 3.89 -1.92 7.57
C PRO A 60 4.30 -1.66 6.12
N PHE A 61 3.45 -2.07 5.18
CA PHE A 61 3.59 -1.68 3.77
C PHE A 61 2.51 -0.66 3.42
N SER A 62 2.75 0.11 2.35
CA SER A 62 1.84 1.17 1.90
C SER A 62 1.53 1.02 0.41
N ALA A 63 0.32 1.44 0.03
CA ALA A 63 -0.07 1.66 -1.35
C ALA A 63 -0.56 3.11 -1.50
N ALA A 64 -0.13 3.78 -2.56
CA ALA A 64 -0.41 5.19 -2.79
C ALA A 64 -0.75 5.45 -4.26
N ARG A 65 -1.42 6.58 -4.52
CA ARG A 65 -1.85 7.01 -5.85
C ARG A 65 -0.69 7.29 -6.82
N ASP A 66 0.52 7.51 -6.31
CA ASP A 66 1.75 7.72 -7.08
C ASP A 66 3.00 7.48 -6.21
N GLU A 67 4.15 7.37 -6.87
CA GLU A 67 5.46 7.12 -6.25
C GLU A 67 5.86 8.24 -5.27
N THR A 68 5.57 9.50 -5.60
CA THR A 68 5.97 10.64 -4.76
C THR A 68 5.25 10.60 -3.41
N THR A 69 3.96 10.26 -3.44
CA THR A 69 3.12 10.09 -2.26
C THR A 69 3.58 8.88 -1.46
N LEU A 70 3.88 7.75 -2.11
CA LEU A 70 4.40 6.55 -1.44
C LEU A 70 5.67 6.88 -0.63
N GLN A 71 6.64 7.56 -1.25
CA GLN A 71 7.90 7.89 -0.58
C GLN A 71 7.70 8.80 0.63
N ARG A 72 6.75 9.74 0.57
CA ARG A 72 6.40 10.60 1.72
C ARG A 72 5.80 9.79 2.87
N VAL A 73 4.91 8.85 2.57
CA VAL A 73 4.30 7.97 3.58
C VAL A 73 5.35 7.07 4.23
N LEU A 74 6.22 6.44 3.44
CA LEU A 74 7.30 5.61 3.98
C LEU A 74 8.28 6.40 4.85
N ALA A 75 8.64 7.61 4.44
CA ALA A 75 9.48 8.49 5.25
C ALA A 75 8.82 8.79 6.60
N ALA A 76 7.54 9.15 6.62
CA ALA A 76 6.80 9.42 7.85
C ALA A 76 6.73 8.18 8.77
N LEU A 77 6.42 7.00 8.20
CA LEU A 77 6.35 5.75 8.95
C LEU A 77 7.69 5.35 9.58
N ARG A 78 8.81 5.58 8.89
CA ARG A 78 10.16 5.29 9.42
C ARG A 78 10.58 6.25 10.53
N THR A 79 10.10 7.49 10.52
CA THR A 79 10.45 8.49 11.55
C THR A 79 9.59 8.39 12.80
N GLY A 80 8.42 7.78 12.71
CA GLY A 80 7.45 7.65 13.82
C GLY A 80 7.46 6.29 14.53
N GLY A 81 8.41 5.41 14.21
CA GLY A 81 8.59 4.08 14.80
C GLY A 81 9.54 4.05 15.99
#